data_AF-A0A953DPX4-F1
#
_entry.id   AF-A0A953DPX4-F1
#
_cell.length_a   1.000
_cell.length_b   1.000
_cell.length_c   1.000
_cell.angle_alpha   90.00
_cell.angle_beta   90.00
_cell.angle_gamma   90.00
#
_symmetry.space_group_name_H-M   'P 1'
#
loop_
_entity.id
_entity.type
_entity.pdbx_description
1 polymer ?
#
loop_
_entity_poly.entity_id
_entity_poly.type
_entity_poly.pdbx_seq_one_letter_code
_entity_poly.pdbx_strand_id
1 'polypeptide(L)'
;MEKLLPQNIEAECGVLGSILIDPEAIIQVADFLRPEDFYRDAHRAIYEVMLQLYERHEPADFITLCDELERQGKLEEVGGASYITSLVNQVPTSGNIEYYGRIVERTAVLRRLIHAAGQIAAIAYEEGDADVALDKAERLIFEIGRRRLRSDFSLLSDILSEYLNKLDQLHERRGAIVGVPTGFTDLDRLTGGLQRSDLIILAARPSLGKTSLALSMAHNAAVRFKQTVAIFSLEMSKEQLVQRLLSMEAGVDQQRLRTGWINDEEWERIMLATQRLAEAPIWIDDTASISTAEMRSKARRLQAEQGVDLIIVDYLQLMQTTTGGGRRNENRVQEISEISRTLKALARELNVPVLALAQLSRAVEARQSKVPQLSDLRESGCLAEETPVYLADEGICCPIRQLVGRQGFQVLALNPETRRLEAATVTRAFATGCRPVYRLTTVGGQQVRATANHRFLTPAGWRRLDELNVGGKVARPRACFSALESGPGTARQSVEADEGDVIWDRVEAIMPAGEAEVYDLTVAGLHNFVAADLVVHNSIEQDADVVMFIYRDDVYNPDSERKNIADIIVAKHRNGPVGEVSLYFQASHTRFCDLELSPPPE
;
A
#
# COMPACT_ATOMS: atom_id res chain seq x y z
N MET A 1 -33.92 9.41 35.90
CA MET A 1 -32.64 10.02 36.28
C MET A 1 -31.87 10.25 35.01
N GLU A 2 -31.75 11.50 34.55
CA GLU A 2 -30.78 11.86 33.51
C GLU A 2 -29.39 11.46 34.00
N LYS A 3 -28.76 10.51 33.32
CA LYS A 3 -27.39 10.11 33.62
C LYS A 3 -26.48 11.19 33.02
N LEU A 4 -25.78 11.91 33.89
CA LEU A 4 -24.75 12.86 33.46
C LEU A 4 -23.70 12.14 32.60
N LEU A 5 -23.14 12.85 31.63
CA LEU A 5 -22.06 12.32 30.80
C LEU A 5 -20.84 11.97 31.67
N PRO A 6 -20.06 10.93 31.31
CA PRO A 6 -18.86 10.55 32.03
C PRO A 6 -17.87 11.71 32.17
N GLN A 7 -17.57 12.08 33.41
CA GLN A 7 -16.68 13.19 33.74
C GLN A 7 -15.97 12.93 35.07
N ASN A 8 -14.82 13.56 35.28
CA ASN A 8 -14.17 13.62 36.58
C ASN A 8 -13.55 15.01 36.76
N ILE A 9 -14.31 15.91 37.38
CA ILE A 9 -13.91 17.32 37.56
C ILE A 9 -12.69 17.44 38.49
N GLU A 10 -12.59 16.57 39.49
CA GLU A 10 -11.46 16.54 40.42
C GLU A 10 -10.15 16.20 39.71
N ALA A 11 -10.19 15.23 38.78
CA ALA A 11 -9.03 14.89 37.95
C ALA A 11 -8.67 16.01 36.97
N GLU A 12 -9.67 16.70 36.38
CA GLU A 12 -9.41 17.88 35.54
C GLU A 12 -8.72 19.00 36.33
N CYS A 13 -9.25 19.34 37.52
CA CYS A 13 -8.59 20.29 38.42
C CYS A 13 -7.19 19.83 38.81
N GLY A 14 -7.03 18.52 39.05
CA GLY A 14 -5.74 17.89 39.35
C GLY A 14 -4.70 18.11 38.26
N VAL A 15 -5.07 17.96 36.99
CA VAL A 15 -4.18 18.22 35.85
C VAL A 15 -3.80 19.69 35.77
N LEU A 16 -4.79 20.59 35.72
CA LEU A 16 -4.55 22.03 35.55
C LEU A 16 -3.73 22.62 36.70
N GLY A 17 -4.08 22.27 37.94
CA GLY A 17 -3.35 22.75 39.10
C GLY A 17 -1.94 22.15 39.20
N SER A 18 -1.72 20.91 38.74
CA SER A 18 -0.36 20.32 38.69
C SER A 18 0.55 21.10 37.76
N ILE A 19 0.04 21.52 36.59
CA ILE A 19 0.79 22.35 35.63
C ILE A 19 1.08 23.74 36.22
N LEU A 20 0.13 24.33 36.95
CA LEU A 20 0.34 25.64 37.61
C LEU A 20 1.39 25.61 38.72
N ILE A 21 1.52 24.47 39.42
CA ILE A 21 2.53 24.27 40.47
C ILE A 21 3.89 23.97 39.87
N ASP A 22 3.91 23.12 38.83
CA ASP A 22 5.11 22.68 38.14
C ASP A 22 4.86 22.78 36.61
N PRO A 23 5.25 23.90 35.97
CA PRO A 23 5.01 24.11 34.55
C PRO A 23 5.62 23.04 33.63
N GLU A 24 6.68 22.34 34.05
CA GLU A 24 7.29 21.27 33.25
C GLU A 24 6.43 19.99 33.24
N ALA A 25 5.53 19.83 34.21
CA ALA A 25 4.64 18.68 34.31
C ALA A 25 3.73 18.51 33.08
N ILE A 26 3.47 19.59 32.33
CA ILE A 26 2.68 19.56 31.09
C ILE A 26 3.25 18.55 30.07
N ILE A 27 4.57 18.33 30.05
CA ILE A 27 5.24 17.38 29.15
C ILE A 27 4.67 15.97 29.32
N GLN A 28 4.34 15.58 30.56
CA GLN A 28 3.86 14.23 30.87
C GLN A 28 2.44 13.96 30.34
N VAL A 29 1.68 15.00 30.01
CA VAL A 29 0.27 14.88 29.59
C VAL A 29 0.00 15.44 28.20
N ALA A 30 0.85 16.33 27.68
CA ALA A 30 0.71 16.97 26.38
C ALA A 30 0.63 15.94 25.22
N ASP A 31 1.29 14.79 25.36
CA ASP A 31 1.31 13.75 24.33
C ASP A 31 -0.10 13.19 24.06
N PHE A 32 -0.88 12.95 25.12
CA PHE A 32 -2.14 12.20 25.02
C PHE A 32 -3.41 12.98 25.41
N LEU A 33 -3.31 14.13 26.07
CA LEU A 33 -4.45 15.01 26.38
C LEU A 33 -4.57 16.16 25.38
N ARG A 34 -5.79 16.46 24.98
CA ARG A 34 -6.16 17.62 24.16
C ARG A 34 -7.19 18.49 24.91
N PRO A 35 -7.33 19.79 24.58
CA PRO A 35 -8.32 20.66 25.22
C PRO A 35 -9.76 20.07 25.18
N GLU A 36 -10.13 19.39 24.09
CA GLU A 36 -11.45 18.75 23.95
C GLU A 36 -11.69 17.58 24.93
N ASP A 37 -10.63 17.03 25.54
CA ASP A 37 -10.76 15.96 26.54
C ASP A 37 -11.26 16.47 27.90
N PHE A 38 -11.25 17.78 28.13
CA PHE A 38 -11.85 18.40 29.31
C PHE A 38 -13.35 18.58 29.13
N TYR A 39 -14.13 18.20 30.15
CA TYR A 39 -15.58 18.31 30.14
C TYR A 39 -16.04 19.76 30.32
N ARG A 40 -15.41 20.51 31.24
CA ARG A 40 -15.75 21.92 31.47
C ARG A 40 -15.11 22.81 30.41
N ASP A 41 -15.90 23.69 29.82
CA ASP A 41 -15.40 24.66 28.84
C ASP A 41 -14.34 25.60 29.45
N ALA A 42 -14.50 25.99 30.72
CA ALA A 42 -13.46 26.74 31.45
C ALA A 42 -12.13 25.98 31.52
N HIS A 43 -12.16 24.67 31.78
CA HIS A 43 -10.96 23.85 31.84
C HIS A 43 -10.32 23.64 30.46
N ARG A 44 -11.14 23.49 29.43
CA ARG A 44 -10.68 23.46 28.03
C ARG A 44 -9.92 24.73 27.68
N ALA A 45 -10.51 25.89 27.97
CA ALA A 45 -9.89 27.19 27.68
C ALA A 45 -8.59 27.37 28.46
N ILE A 46 -8.56 27.01 29.75
CA ILE A 46 -7.34 27.07 30.57
C ILE A 46 -6.24 26.18 29.97
N TYR A 47 -6.54 24.91 29.68
CA TYR A 47 -5.55 23.97 29.14
C TYR A 47 -5.05 24.38 27.75
N GLU A 48 -5.93 24.92 26.91
CA GLU A 48 -5.57 25.46 25.59
C GLU A 48 -4.53 26.59 25.73
N VAL A 49 -4.74 27.53 26.67
CA VAL A 49 -3.77 28.60 26.91
C VAL A 49 -2.45 28.06 27.50
N MET A 50 -2.51 27.09 28.42
CA MET A 50 -1.31 26.43 28.94
C MET A 50 -0.47 25.77 27.83
N LEU A 51 -1.13 25.09 26.88
CA LEU A 51 -0.45 24.53 25.70
C LEU A 51 0.17 25.62 24.82
N GLN A 52 -0.54 26.73 24.57
CA GLN A 52 0.00 27.85 23.78
C GLN A 52 1.22 28.50 24.43
N LEU A 53 1.25 28.60 25.75
CA LEU A 53 2.41 29.10 26.50
C LEU A 53 3.58 28.10 26.38
N TYR A 54 3.30 26.82 26.57
CA TYR A 54 4.30 25.75 26.42
C TYR A 54 4.90 25.68 25.00
N GLU A 55 4.09 25.81 23.95
CA GLU A 55 4.56 25.87 22.56
C GLU A 55 5.50 27.06 22.30
N ARG A 56 5.24 28.19 22.98
CA ARG A 56 6.11 29.39 22.96
C ARG A 56 7.32 29.28 23.89
N HIS A 57 7.50 28.15 24.57
CA HIS A 57 8.53 27.91 25.58
C HIS A 57 8.46 28.89 26.76
N GLU A 58 7.25 29.35 27.08
CA GLU A 58 6.95 30.18 28.24
C GLU A 58 6.35 29.30 29.35
N PRO A 59 6.76 29.47 30.62
CA PRO A 59 6.22 28.66 31.71
C PRO A 59 4.74 28.99 31.90
N ALA A 60 3.89 27.96 31.99
CA ALA A 60 2.45 28.10 32.24
C ALA A 60 2.14 28.18 33.75
N ASP A 61 2.71 29.19 34.43
CA ASP A 61 2.46 29.46 35.84
C ASP A 61 1.23 30.37 36.04
N PHE A 62 0.89 30.65 37.30
CA PHE A 62 -0.27 31.49 37.64
C PHE A 62 -0.25 32.86 36.98
N ILE A 63 0.90 33.53 36.92
CA ILE A 63 1.02 34.91 36.43
C ILE A 63 0.89 34.92 34.91
N THR A 64 1.66 34.08 34.22
CA THR A 64 1.66 34.03 32.75
C THR A 64 0.33 33.56 32.19
N LEU A 65 -0.31 32.59 32.85
CA LEU A 65 -1.65 32.14 32.47
C LEU A 65 -2.70 33.24 32.65
N CYS A 66 -2.67 33.97 33.78
CA CYS A 66 -3.62 35.06 34.01
C CYS A 66 -3.44 36.18 32.98
N ASP A 67 -2.20 36.61 32.72
CA ASP A 67 -1.88 37.65 31.74
C ASP A 67 -2.34 37.25 30.32
N GLU A 68 -2.06 36.01 29.90
CA GLU A 68 -2.47 35.52 28.59
C GLU A 68 -4.00 35.36 28.46
N LEU A 69 -4.67 34.87 29.50
CA LEU A 69 -6.15 34.79 29.52
C LEU A 69 -6.80 36.19 29.50
N GLU A 70 -6.22 37.17 30.19
CA GLU A 70 -6.69 38.56 30.19
C GLU A 70 -6.49 39.20 28.82
N ARG A 71 -5.31 39.00 28.21
CA ARG A 71 -4.99 39.46 26.85
C ARG A 71 -5.96 38.89 25.81
N GLN A 72 -6.39 37.64 25.97
CA GLN A 72 -7.38 37.00 25.10
C GLN A 72 -8.83 37.34 25.47
N GLY A 73 -9.07 38.12 26.54
CA GLY A 73 -10.41 38.47 27.01
C GLY A 73 -11.20 37.31 27.62
N LYS A 74 -10.54 36.19 27.97
CA LYS A 74 -11.16 34.95 28.46
C LYS A 74 -11.08 34.78 29.98
N LEU A 75 -10.34 35.64 30.69
CA LEU A 75 -10.08 35.50 32.13
C LEU A 75 -11.37 35.43 32.98
N GLU A 76 -12.34 36.30 32.69
CA GLU A 76 -13.62 36.30 33.40
C GLU A 76 -14.48 35.07 33.05
N GLU A 77 -14.41 34.58 31.81
CA GLU A 77 -15.17 33.40 31.35
C GLU A 77 -14.74 32.11 32.07
N VAL A 78 -13.46 32.02 32.45
CA VAL A 78 -12.94 30.87 33.20
C VAL A 78 -13.12 30.99 34.72
N GLY A 79 -13.76 32.05 35.20
CA GLY A 79 -14.02 32.29 36.63
C GLY A 79 -13.03 33.22 37.33
N GLY A 80 -12.19 33.93 36.57
CA GLY A 80 -11.24 34.92 37.07
C GLY A 80 -10.02 34.33 37.78
N ALA A 81 -9.13 35.22 38.23
CA ALA A 81 -7.90 34.85 38.94
C ALA A 81 -8.14 34.06 40.24
N SER A 82 -9.31 34.25 40.87
CA SER A 82 -9.72 33.51 42.06
C SER A 82 -9.96 32.02 41.77
N TYR A 83 -10.52 31.69 40.61
CA TYR A 83 -10.71 30.30 40.20
C TYR A 83 -9.39 29.60 39.92
N ILE A 84 -8.47 30.25 39.21
CA ILE A 84 -7.14 29.72 38.92
C ILE A 84 -6.38 29.45 40.23
N THR A 85 -6.45 30.38 41.19
CA THR A 85 -5.89 30.18 42.55
C THR A 85 -6.51 28.95 43.23
N SER A 86 -7.80 28.69 43.02
CA SER A 86 -8.46 27.53 43.61
C SER A 86 -7.98 26.20 43.02
N LEU A 87 -7.56 26.17 41.74
CA LEU A 87 -7.02 24.97 41.09
C LEU A 87 -5.70 24.53 41.73
N VAL A 88 -4.82 25.49 42.04
CA VAL A 88 -3.54 25.25 42.74
C VAL A 88 -3.78 24.61 44.11
N ASN A 89 -4.78 25.09 44.84
CA ASN A 89 -5.09 24.60 46.19
C ASN A 89 -5.80 23.24 46.23
N GLN A 90 -6.30 22.74 45.11
CA GLN A 90 -7.02 21.46 45.03
C GLN A 90 -6.11 20.25 44.75
N VAL A 91 -4.86 20.49 44.36
CA VAL A 91 -3.92 19.43 43.97
C VAL A 91 -3.15 18.94 45.19
N PRO A 92 -3.22 17.64 45.54
CA PRO A 92 -2.43 17.09 46.65
C PRO A 92 -0.92 17.08 46.37
N THR A 93 -0.53 16.74 45.14
CA THR A 93 0.86 16.65 44.66
C THR A 93 0.91 16.72 43.13
N SER A 94 1.81 17.51 42.56
CA SER A 94 2.01 17.63 41.10
C SER A 94 2.57 16.36 40.45
N GLY A 95 3.28 15.50 41.19
CA GLY A 95 3.89 14.27 40.67
C GLY A 95 2.91 13.18 40.21
N ASN A 96 1.61 13.33 40.44
CA ASN A 96 0.57 12.40 39.98
C ASN A 96 -0.18 12.88 38.73
N ILE A 97 0.34 13.90 38.03
CA ILE A 97 -0.33 14.50 36.87
C ILE A 97 -0.67 13.47 35.79
N GLU A 98 0.21 12.50 35.50
CA GLU A 98 -0.05 11.47 34.51
C GLU A 98 -1.29 10.65 34.90
N TYR A 99 -1.41 10.26 36.17
CA TYR A 99 -2.56 9.51 36.67
C TYR A 99 -3.87 10.30 36.55
N TYR A 100 -3.87 11.59 36.91
CA TYR A 100 -5.03 12.46 36.72
C TYR A 100 -5.38 12.61 35.24
N GLY A 101 -4.36 12.79 34.40
CA GLY A 101 -4.50 12.85 32.95
C GLY A 101 -5.15 11.60 32.36
N ARG A 102 -4.74 10.40 32.78
CA ARG A 102 -5.34 9.13 32.35
C ARG A 102 -6.81 9.02 32.74
N ILE A 103 -7.21 9.58 33.88
CA ILE A 103 -8.63 9.62 34.28
C ILE A 103 -9.42 10.54 33.34
N VAL A 104 -8.90 11.73 33.03
CA VAL A 104 -9.52 12.68 32.09
C VAL A 104 -9.65 12.03 30.71
N GLU A 105 -8.56 11.46 30.17
CA GLU A 105 -8.52 10.72 28.91
C GLU A 105 -9.61 9.62 28.87
N ARG A 106 -9.67 8.78 29.90
CA ARG A 106 -10.67 7.71 30.00
C ARG A 106 -12.09 8.24 29.94
N THR A 107 -12.40 9.30 30.70
CA THR A 107 -13.75 9.88 30.69
C THR A 107 -14.08 10.54 29.36
N ALA A 108 -13.11 11.17 28.68
CA ALA A 108 -13.28 11.75 27.35
C ALA A 108 -13.56 10.67 26.29
N VAL A 109 -12.85 9.54 26.33
CA VAL A 109 -13.12 8.38 25.46
C VAL A 109 -14.55 7.88 25.64
N LEU A 110 -15.02 7.74 26.90
CA LEU A 110 -16.39 7.33 27.17
C LEU A 110 -17.43 8.34 26.64
N ARG A 111 -17.17 9.65 26.76
CA ARG A 111 -18.05 10.69 26.18
C ARG A 111 -18.11 10.61 24.66
N ARG A 112 -16.96 10.43 23.99
CA ARG A 112 -16.90 10.24 22.54
C ARG A 112 -17.67 8.99 22.10
N LEU A 113 -17.56 7.90 22.86
CA LEU A 113 -18.32 6.68 22.58
C LEU A 113 -19.83 6.90 22.67
N ILE A 114 -20.29 7.65 23.67
CA ILE A 114 -21.71 8.03 23.80
C ILE A 114 -22.14 8.91 22.61
N HIS A 115 -21.31 9.87 22.21
CA HIS A 115 -21.61 10.74 21.06
C HIS A 115 -21.68 9.94 19.75
N ALA A 116 -20.73 9.05 19.50
CA ALA A 116 -20.74 8.17 18.34
C ALA A 116 -21.96 7.24 18.35
N ALA A 117 -22.32 6.67 19.51
CA ALA A 117 -23.54 5.88 19.64
C ALA A 117 -24.80 6.69 19.28
N GLY A 118 -24.87 7.96 19.70
CA GLY A 118 -25.96 8.88 19.32
C GLY A 118 -25.99 9.16 17.81
N GLN A 119 -24.84 9.36 17.18
CA GLN A 119 -24.73 9.56 15.72
C GLN A 119 -25.11 8.29 14.95
N ILE A 120 -24.67 7.11 15.42
CA ILE A 120 -25.03 5.82 14.82
C ILE A 120 -26.54 5.60 14.93
N ALA A 121 -27.14 5.91 16.08
CA ALA A 121 -28.58 5.85 16.25
C ALA A 121 -29.30 6.80 15.27
N ALA A 122 -28.82 8.04 15.10
CA ALA A 122 -29.38 8.99 14.15
C ALA A 122 -29.30 8.49 12.70
N ILE A 123 -28.14 7.93 12.30
CA ILE A 123 -27.94 7.32 10.97
C ILE A 123 -28.92 6.16 10.75
N ALA A 124 -29.18 5.34 11.78
CA ALA A 124 -30.12 4.22 11.67
C ALA A 124 -31.59 4.67 11.50
N TYR A 125 -31.93 5.92 11.85
CA TYR A 125 -33.25 6.51 11.62
C TYR A 125 -33.37 7.23 10.26
N GLU A 126 -32.25 7.50 9.56
CA GLU A 126 -32.27 8.06 8.21
C GLU A 126 -32.63 6.96 7.20
N GLU A 127 -33.65 7.18 6.35
CA GLU A 127 -33.99 6.25 5.27
C GLU A 127 -32.88 6.25 4.21
N GLY A 128 -32.08 5.18 4.17
CA GLY A 128 -30.94 5.03 3.27
C GLY A 128 -30.47 3.58 3.14
N ASP A 129 -29.41 3.37 2.34
CA ASP A 129 -28.80 2.06 2.15
C ASP A 129 -28.12 1.59 3.45
N ALA A 130 -28.48 0.37 3.90
CA ALA A 130 -27.98 -0.23 5.13
C ALA A 130 -26.46 -0.43 5.11
N ASP A 131 -25.88 -0.70 3.93
CA ASP A 131 -24.42 -0.90 3.80
C ASP A 131 -23.65 0.41 4.01
N VAL A 132 -24.21 1.53 3.53
CA VAL A 132 -23.65 2.87 3.73
C VAL A 132 -23.77 3.29 5.20
N ALA A 133 -24.87 2.95 5.87
CA ALA A 133 -25.07 3.21 7.28
C ALA A 133 -24.07 2.41 8.15
N LEU A 134 -23.84 1.14 7.82
CA LEU A 134 -22.86 0.28 8.50
C LEU A 134 -21.43 0.81 8.32
N ASP A 135 -21.01 1.19 7.11
CA ASP A 135 -19.67 1.76 6.87
C ASP A 135 -19.46 3.08 7.65
N LYS A 136 -20.47 3.95 7.71
CA LYS A 136 -20.41 5.17 8.55
C LYS A 136 -20.28 4.84 10.04
N ALA A 137 -21.03 3.85 10.52
CA ALA A 137 -20.97 3.42 11.92
C ALA A 137 -19.60 2.81 12.27
N GLU A 138 -19.05 1.97 11.39
CA GLU A 138 -17.70 1.41 11.56
C GLU A 138 -16.63 2.50 11.63
N ARG A 139 -16.70 3.50 10.74
CA ARG A 139 -15.78 4.66 10.76
C ARG A 139 -15.84 5.43 12.08
N LEU A 140 -17.04 5.74 12.57
CA LEU A 140 -17.24 6.49 13.83
C LEU A 140 -16.66 5.74 15.03
N ILE A 141 -16.88 4.43 15.13
CA ILE A 141 -16.31 3.60 16.21
C ILE A 141 -14.78 3.51 16.07
N PHE A 142 -14.29 3.39 14.84
CA PHE A 142 -12.87 3.25 14.57
C PHE A 142 -12.07 4.52 14.91
N GLU A 143 -12.60 5.71 14.63
CA GLU A 143 -11.97 6.99 14.98
C GLU A 143 -11.72 7.15 16.49
N ILE A 144 -12.59 6.57 17.34
CA ILE A 144 -12.42 6.59 18.80
C ILE A 144 -11.22 5.74 19.23
N GLY A 145 -10.97 4.62 18.55
CA GLY A 145 -9.87 3.70 18.87
C GLY A 145 -8.48 4.18 18.41
N ARG A 146 -8.41 5.14 17.48
CA ARG A 146 -7.18 5.45 16.74
C ARG A 146 -6.31 6.59 17.29
N ARG A 147 -6.72 7.31 18.34
CA ARG A 147 -5.91 8.43 18.88
C ARG A 147 -4.58 8.00 19.53
N ARG A 148 -4.27 6.69 19.61
CA ARG A 148 -2.98 6.18 20.12
C ARG A 148 -1.80 6.18 19.13
N LEU A 149 -2.01 6.52 17.85
CA LEU A 149 -0.92 6.50 16.86
C LEU A 149 -1.04 7.68 15.90
N ARG A 150 -0.62 8.87 16.34
CA ARG A 150 0.02 9.82 15.41
C ARG A 150 1.49 9.45 15.35
N SER A 151 1.97 9.09 14.16
CA SER A 151 3.39 8.92 13.90
C SER A 151 4.04 10.31 13.86
N ASP A 152 4.51 10.78 15.00
CA ASP A 152 5.43 11.91 15.06
C ASP A 152 6.85 11.47 14.67
N PHE A 153 7.76 12.43 14.46
CA PHE A 153 9.16 12.12 14.21
C PHE A 153 9.75 11.33 15.39
N SER A 154 10.27 10.14 15.13
CA SER A 154 11.02 9.37 16.11
C SER A 154 12.50 9.76 16.09
N LEU A 155 13.08 9.94 17.28
CA LEU A 155 14.51 10.10 17.42
C LEU A 155 15.21 8.81 16.95
N LEU A 156 16.25 8.97 16.12
CA LEU A 156 17.00 7.83 15.58
C LEU A 156 17.55 6.92 16.69
N SER A 157 17.94 7.49 17.84
CA SER A 157 18.43 6.74 19.01
C SER A 157 17.43 5.72 19.54
N ASP A 158 16.14 6.04 19.52
CA ASP A 158 15.09 5.20 20.10
C ASP A 158 14.83 4.01 19.17
N ILE A 159 14.78 4.28 17.86
CA ILE A 159 14.67 3.26 16.81
C ILE A 159 15.90 2.35 16.81
N LEU A 160 17.11 2.92 16.97
CA LEU A 160 18.35 2.15 17.01
C LEU A 160 18.39 1.23 18.22
N SER A 161 17.92 1.67 19.38
CA SER A 161 17.88 0.85 20.60
C SER A 161 16.94 -0.35 20.42
N GLU A 162 15.76 -0.14 19.83
CA GLU A 162 14.82 -1.21 19.50
C GLU A 162 15.41 -2.17 18.45
N TYR A 163 16.07 -1.63 17.42
CA TYR A 163 16.70 -2.41 16.36
C TYR A 163 17.89 -3.24 16.87
N LEU A 164 18.72 -2.70 17.75
CA LEU A 164 19.84 -3.42 18.37
C LEU A 164 19.34 -4.58 19.23
N ASN A 165 18.31 -4.37 20.05
CA ASN A 165 17.67 -5.46 20.80
C ASN A 165 17.14 -6.56 19.88
N LYS A 166 16.57 -6.19 18.72
CA LYS A 166 16.12 -7.14 17.71
C LYS A 166 17.29 -7.88 17.04
N LEU A 167 18.42 -7.21 16.79
CA LEU A 167 19.64 -7.83 16.27
C LEU A 167 20.25 -8.82 17.25
N ASP A 168 20.26 -8.52 18.56
CA ASP A 168 20.75 -9.44 19.58
C ASP A 168 19.93 -10.74 19.60
N GLN A 169 18.60 -10.64 19.52
CA GLN A 169 17.70 -11.80 19.41
C GLN A 169 17.96 -12.62 18.13
N LEU A 170 18.29 -11.97 17.02
CA LEU A 170 18.64 -12.65 15.77
C LEU A 170 20.04 -13.26 15.82
N HIS A 171 20.98 -12.64 16.52
CA HIS A 171 22.34 -13.16 16.69
C HIS A 171 22.35 -14.44 17.54
N GLU A 172 21.53 -14.50 18.58
CA GLU A 172 21.33 -15.71 19.40
C GLU A 172 20.75 -16.87 18.58
N ARG A 173 19.99 -16.57 17.52
CA ARG A 173 19.37 -17.54 16.62
C ARG A 173 20.06 -17.56 15.24
N ARG A 174 21.35 -17.88 15.21
CA ARG A 174 22.13 -17.97 13.96
C ARG A 174 21.40 -18.81 12.90
N GLY A 175 21.07 -18.19 11.77
CA GLY A 175 20.38 -18.83 10.63
C GLY A 175 18.85 -18.74 10.65
N ALA A 176 18.24 -18.07 11.63
CA ALA A 176 16.80 -17.84 11.62
C ALA A 176 16.41 -16.84 10.52
N ILE A 177 15.45 -17.24 9.70
CA ILE A 177 14.82 -16.39 8.69
C ILE A 177 14.07 -15.27 9.43
N VAL A 178 14.35 -14.01 9.09
CA VAL A 178 13.78 -12.82 9.75
C VAL A 178 12.33 -12.61 9.35
N GLY A 179 11.99 -12.88 8.09
CA GLY A 179 10.64 -12.83 7.55
C GLY A 179 9.86 -14.13 7.76
N VAL A 180 8.65 -14.20 7.22
CA VAL A 180 7.87 -15.44 7.17
C VAL A 180 8.56 -16.43 6.21
N PRO A 181 8.97 -17.62 6.66
CA PRO A 181 9.64 -18.59 5.80
C PRO A 181 8.73 -19.10 4.69
N THR A 182 9.22 -19.13 3.45
CA THR A 182 8.52 -19.78 2.32
C THR A 182 8.63 -21.30 2.39
N GLY A 183 9.64 -21.80 3.10
CA GLY A 183 9.97 -23.22 3.21
C GLY A 183 10.72 -23.77 2.00
N PHE A 184 11.21 -22.87 1.12
CA PHE A 184 12.14 -23.18 0.03
C PHE A 184 13.50 -22.59 0.38
N THR A 185 14.50 -23.46 0.54
CA THR A 185 15.79 -23.09 1.15
C THR A 185 16.49 -21.98 0.38
N ASP A 186 16.55 -22.10 -0.95
CA ASP A 186 17.27 -21.14 -1.79
C ASP A 186 16.49 -19.84 -1.98
N LEU A 187 15.15 -19.89 -1.99
CA LEU A 187 14.32 -18.69 -2.05
C LEU A 187 14.37 -17.91 -0.74
N ASP A 188 14.32 -18.60 0.41
CA ASP A 188 14.46 -17.98 1.73
C ASP A 188 15.87 -17.42 1.93
N ARG A 189 16.91 -18.05 1.37
CA ARG A 189 18.28 -17.50 1.36
C ARG A 189 18.37 -16.22 0.52
N LEU A 190 17.70 -16.17 -0.62
CA LEU A 190 17.71 -15.01 -1.52
C LEU A 190 16.91 -13.83 -0.94
N THR A 191 15.78 -14.11 -0.30
CA THR A 191 14.82 -13.07 0.15
C THR A 191 14.91 -12.75 1.65
N GLY A 192 15.57 -13.60 2.44
CA GLY A 192 15.51 -13.53 3.91
C GLY A 192 14.14 -13.91 4.48
N GLY A 193 13.32 -14.62 3.69
CA GLY A 193 11.89 -14.86 3.93
C GLY A 193 11.01 -13.69 3.48
N LEU A 194 9.69 -13.86 3.58
CA LEU A 194 8.73 -12.81 3.24
C LEU A 194 8.70 -11.75 4.35
N GLN A 195 9.20 -10.55 4.04
CA GLN A 195 9.35 -9.49 5.04
C GLN A 195 8.01 -8.84 5.42
N ARG A 196 7.90 -8.46 6.70
CA ARG A 196 6.73 -7.72 7.18
C ARG A 196 6.62 -6.37 6.50
N SER A 197 5.39 -5.90 6.31
CA SER A 197 5.06 -4.66 5.62
C SER A 197 5.36 -4.62 4.11
N ASP A 198 5.87 -5.70 3.52
CA ASP A 198 6.14 -5.79 2.08
C ASP A 198 4.93 -6.30 1.29
N LEU A 199 4.74 -5.73 0.10
CA LEU A 199 3.86 -6.24 -0.95
C LEU A 199 4.72 -7.06 -1.93
N ILE A 200 4.43 -8.36 -1.99
CA ILE A 200 5.08 -9.32 -2.88
C ILE A 200 4.10 -9.65 -4.01
N ILE A 201 4.49 -9.40 -5.25
CA ILE A 201 3.73 -9.81 -6.43
C ILE A 201 4.33 -11.08 -6.99
N LEU A 202 3.55 -12.16 -7.07
CA LEU A 202 3.92 -13.39 -7.77
C LEU A 202 3.13 -13.52 -9.07
N ALA A 203 3.82 -13.40 -10.19
CA ALA A 203 3.20 -13.31 -11.51
C ALA A 203 3.57 -14.47 -12.42
N ALA A 204 2.59 -15.03 -13.11
CA ALA A 204 2.85 -16.11 -14.08
C ALA A 204 1.81 -16.14 -15.19
N ARG A 205 2.10 -16.86 -16.28
CA ARG A 205 1.09 -17.25 -17.26
C ARG A 205 0.16 -18.33 -16.67
N PRO A 206 -1.07 -18.48 -17.21
CA PRO A 206 -1.96 -19.56 -16.82
C PRO A 206 -1.26 -20.93 -16.87
N SER A 207 -1.57 -21.80 -15.92
CA SER A 207 -1.08 -23.18 -15.84
C SER A 207 0.41 -23.36 -15.50
N LEU A 208 1.18 -22.29 -15.25
CA LEU A 208 2.58 -22.41 -14.80
C LEU A 208 2.73 -22.78 -13.31
N GLY A 209 1.64 -22.73 -12.54
CA GLY A 209 1.65 -23.11 -11.11
C GLY A 209 1.62 -21.94 -10.12
N LYS A 210 1.14 -20.76 -10.51
CA LYS A 210 0.99 -19.56 -9.63
C LYS A 210 0.35 -19.90 -8.27
N THR A 211 -0.87 -20.43 -8.30
CA THR A 211 -1.63 -20.83 -7.10
C THR A 211 -0.96 -21.99 -6.37
N SER A 212 -0.36 -22.94 -7.09
CA SER A 212 0.37 -24.08 -6.51
C SER A 212 1.58 -23.63 -5.69
N LEU A 213 2.35 -22.66 -6.19
CA LEU A 213 3.50 -22.11 -5.47
C LEU A 213 3.04 -21.35 -4.22
N ALA A 214 2.03 -20.49 -4.35
CA ALA A 214 1.47 -19.74 -3.23
C ALA A 214 0.90 -20.66 -2.13
N LEU A 215 0.17 -21.71 -2.51
CA LEU A 215 -0.32 -22.70 -1.55
C LEU A 215 0.81 -23.53 -0.93
N SER A 216 1.87 -23.82 -1.67
CA SER A 216 3.04 -24.51 -1.11
C SER A 216 3.73 -23.63 -0.05
N MET A 217 3.85 -22.32 -0.30
CA MET A 217 4.35 -21.35 0.70
C MET A 217 3.42 -21.27 1.92
N ALA A 218 2.10 -21.17 1.69
CA ALA A 218 1.10 -21.14 2.75
C ALA A 218 1.16 -22.39 3.65
N HIS A 219 1.22 -23.56 3.01
CA HIS A 219 1.32 -24.86 3.66
C HIS A 219 2.59 -24.95 4.50
N ASN A 220 3.75 -24.61 3.94
CA ASN A 220 5.01 -24.60 4.67
C ASN A 220 4.96 -23.64 5.87
N ALA A 221 4.53 -22.39 5.66
CA ALA A 221 4.45 -21.37 6.71
C ALA A 221 3.55 -21.80 7.86
N ALA A 222 2.35 -22.32 7.57
CA ALA A 222 1.38 -22.69 8.60
C ALA A 222 1.65 -24.06 9.25
N VAL A 223 1.98 -25.09 8.46
CA VAL A 223 2.14 -26.45 8.97
C VAL A 223 3.50 -26.64 9.62
N ARG A 224 4.58 -26.17 8.98
CA ARG A 224 5.97 -26.38 9.46
C ARG A 224 6.40 -25.30 10.45
N PHE A 225 6.08 -24.04 10.15
CA PHE A 225 6.56 -22.89 10.93
C PHE A 225 5.49 -22.27 11.84
N LYS A 226 4.27 -22.84 11.87
CA LYS A 226 3.16 -22.44 12.73
C LYS A 226 2.81 -20.94 12.64
N GLN A 227 2.99 -20.35 11.45
CA GLN A 227 2.63 -18.97 11.14
C GLN A 227 1.15 -18.88 10.76
N THR A 228 0.44 -17.86 11.22
CA THR A 228 -0.98 -17.70 10.86
C THR A 228 -1.12 -17.12 9.45
N VAL A 229 -1.77 -17.87 8.55
CA VAL A 229 -1.91 -17.51 7.14
C VAL A 229 -3.37 -17.24 6.79
N ALA A 230 -3.64 -16.08 6.20
CA ALA A 230 -4.94 -15.73 5.62
C ALA A 230 -4.89 -15.87 4.10
N ILE A 231 -5.84 -16.57 3.49
CA ILE A 231 -5.93 -16.80 2.05
C ILE A 231 -7.26 -16.22 1.55
N PHE A 232 -7.18 -15.21 0.69
CA PHE A 232 -8.30 -14.69 -0.08
C PHE A 232 -8.25 -15.30 -1.49
N SER A 233 -9.18 -16.20 -1.76
CA SER A 233 -9.27 -16.96 -3.01
C SER A 233 -10.43 -16.48 -3.87
N LEU A 234 -10.12 -15.75 -4.93
CA LEU A 234 -11.15 -15.23 -5.83
C LEU A 234 -11.46 -16.17 -7.01
N GLU A 235 -10.54 -17.09 -7.33
CA GLU A 235 -10.65 -18.00 -8.47
C GLU A 235 -11.17 -19.40 -8.08
N MET A 236 -10.81 -19.86 -6.89
CA MET A 236 -11.05 -21.24 -6.44
C MET A 236 -11.92 -21.26 -5.19
N SER A 237 -12.80 -22.26 -5.09
CA SER A 237 -13.58 -22.48 -3.86
C SER A 237 -12.71 -23.02 -2.72
N LYS A 238 -13.16 -22.84 -1.48
CA LYS A 238 -12.51 -23.41 -0.28
C LYS A 238 -12.26 -24.90 -0.41
N GLU A 239 -13.21 -25.66 -0.94
CA GLU A 239 -13.10 -27.12 -1.11
C GLU A 239 -11.97 -27.48 -2.07
N GLN A 240 -11.82 -26.73 -3.18
CA GLN A 240 -10.75 -26.98 -4.13
C GLN A 240 -9.37 -26.66 -3.55
N LEU A 241 -9.27 -25.63 -2.71
CA LEU A 241 -8.03 -25.29 -2.01
C LEU A 241 -7.68 -26.35 -0.95
N VAL A 242 -8.65 -26.77 -0.14
CA VAL A 242 -8.48 -27.83 0.86
C VAL A 242 -8.05 -29.14 0.20
N GLN A 243 -8.66 -29.50 -0.94
CA GLN A 243 -8.26 -30.69 -1.70
C GLN A 243 -6.79 -30.64 -2.13
N ARG A 244 -6.30 -29.46 -2.57
CA ARG A 244 -4.88 -29.29 -2.92
C ARG A 244 -3.98 -29.40 -1.69
N LEU A 245 -4.34 -28.74 -0.59
CA LEU A 245 -3.57 -28.83 0.66
C LEU A 245 -3.49 -30.27 1.19
N LEU A 246 -4.60 -31.02 1.12
CA LEU A 246 -4.63 -32.45 1.47
C LEU A 246 -3.74 -33.28 0.55
N SER A 247 -3.79 -33.04 -0.77
CA SER A 247 -2.90 -33.70 -1.74
C SER A 247 -1.43 -33.43 -1.43
N MET A 248 -1.09 -32.19 -1.08
CA MET A 248 0.27 -31.75 -0.73
C MET A 248 0.79 -32.39 0.56
N GLU A 249 -0.05 -32.50 1.60
CA GLU A 249 0.31 -33.06 2.91
C GLU A 249 0.30 -34.60 2.91
N ALA A 250 -0.71 -35.22 2.31
CA ALA A 250 -0.85 -36.68 2.28
C ALA A 250 0.07 -37.36 1.25
N GLY A 251 0.54 -36.60 0.24
CA GLY A 251 1.29 -37.15 -0.90
C GLY A 251 0.45 -38.10 -1.74
N VAL A 252 -0.80 -37.72 -1.99
CA VAL A 252 -1.77 -38.49 -2.80
C VAL A 252 -2.14 -37.68 -4.02
N ASP A 253 -2.21 -38.34 -5.18
CA ASP A 253 -2.55 -37.70 -6.45
C ASP A 253 -3.91 -36.97 -6.38
N GLN A 254 -3.94 -35.75 -6.93
CA GLN A 254 -5.12 -34.89 -6.86
C GLN A 254 -6.32 -35.45 -7.64
N GLN A 255 -6.10 -36.09 -8.81
CA GLN A 255 -7.18 -36.70 -9.60
C GLN A 255 -7.79 -37.87 -8.85
N ARG A 256 -6.95 -38.67 -8.18
CA ARG A 256 -7.39 -39.80 -7.37
C ARG A 256 -8.22 -39.37 -6.17
N LEU A 257 -7.76 -38.34 -5.45
CA LEU A 257 -8.54 -37.71 -4.39
C LEU A 257 -9.90 -37.20 -4.90
N ARG A 258 -9.93 -36.61 -6.10
CA ARG A 258 -11.17 -36.08 -6.70
C ARG A 258 -12.16 -37.16 -7.12
N THR A 259 -11.64 -38.27 -7.63
CA THR A 259 -12.45 -39.40 -8.14
C THR A 259 -12.82 -40.40 -7.04
N GLY A 260 -12.23 -40.27 -5.84
CA GLY A 260 -12.43 -41.20 -4.73
C GLY A 260 -11.70 -42.54 -4.92
N TRP A 261 -10.77 -42.63 -5.88
CA TRP A 261 -9.98 -43.84 -6.15
C TRP A 261 -8.78 -43.95 -5.21
N ILE A 262 -9.07 -44.19 -3.94
CA ILE A 262 -8.13 -44.17 -2.81
C ILE A 262 -8.06 -45.58 -2.22
N ASN A 263 -6.85 -46.09 -2.01
CA ASN A 263 -6.65 -47.38 -1.32
C ASN A 263 -6.58 -47.19 0.21
N ASP A 264 -6.63 -48.29 0.97
CA ASP A 264 -6.67 -48.21 2.44
C ASP A 264 -5.43 -47.50 3.04
N GLU A 265 -4.23 -47.74 2.50
CA GLU A 265 -3.00 -47.07 2.95
C GLU A 265 -3.00 -45.56 2.67
N GLU A 266 -3.50 -45.14 1.51
CA GLU A 266 -3.69 -43.72 1.16
C GLU A 266 -4.74 -43.08 2.05
N TRP A 267 -5.80 -43.81 2.39
CA TRP A 267 -6.83 -43.35 3.30
C TRP A 267 -6.27 -43.05 4.69
N GLU A 268 -5.41 -43.92 5.21
CA GLU A 268 -4.68 -43.68 6.48
C GLU A 268 -3.81 -42.41 6.41
N ARG A 269 -3.06 -42.22 5.31
CA ARG A 269 -2.26 -41.01 5.09
C ARG A 269 -3.11 -39.74 5.02
N ILE A 270 -4.27 -39.80 4.36
CA ILE A 270 -5.23 -38.68 4.26
C ILE A 270 -5.79 -38.33 5.64
N MET A 271 -6.13 -39.33 6.46
CA MET A 271 -6.63 -39.09 7.82
C MET A 271 -5.57 -38.41 8.70
N LEU A 272 -4.31 -38.85 8.62
CA LEU A 272 -3.21 -38.21 9.34
C LEU A 272 -2.96 -36.77 8.84
N ALA A 273 -2.99 -36.56 7.52
CA ALA A 273 -2.86 -35.24 6.91
C ALA A 273 -3.99 -34.29 7.35
N THR A 274 -5.22 -34.81 7.44
CA THR A 274 -6.39 -34.05 7.89
C THR A 274 -6.21 -33.54 9.33
N GLN A 275 -5.68 -34.38 10.23
CA GLN A 275 -5.39 -33.97 11.61
C GLN A 275 -4.36 -32.83 11.65
N ARG A 276 -3.27 -32.95 10.89
CA ARG A 276 -2.22 -31.91 10.84
C ARG A 276 -2.72 -30.60 10.26
N LEU A 277 -3.56 -30.65 9.21
CA LEU A 277 -4.14 -29.47 8.60
C LEU A 277 -5.19 -28.81 9.51
N ALA A 278 -5.93 -29.59 10.30
CA ALA A 278 -6.89 -29.05 11.27
C ALA A 278 -6.22 -28.24 12.39
N GLU A 279 -4.98 -28.59 12.75
CA GLU A 279 -4.16 -27.83 13.71
C GLU A 279 -3.41 -26.65 13.09
N ALA A 280 -3.38 -26.54 11.76
CA ALA A 280 -2.65 -25.47 11.08
C ALA A 280 -3.47 -24.17 11.08
N PRO A 281 -2.87 -23.01 11.43
CA PRO A 281 -3.58 -21.73 11.50
C PRO A 281 -3.78 -21.13 10.09
N ILE A 282 -4.53 -21.81 9.23
CA ILE A 282 -4.87 -21.38 7.87
C ILE A 282 -6.33 -20.91 7.85
N TRP A 283 -6.55 -19.66 7.48
CA TRP A 283 -7.86 -19.04 7.34
C TRP A 283 -8.16 -18.78 5.88
N ILE A 284 -9.27 -19.30 5.36
CA ILE A 284 -9.63 -19.17 3.94
C ILE A 284 -10.92 -18.37 3.80
N ASP A 285 -10.91 -17.44 2.86
CA ASP A 285 -12.08 -16.72 2.37
C ASP A 285 -12.18 -16.90 0.84
N ASP A 286 -13.30 -17.45 0.36
CA ASP A 286 -13.59 -17.66 -1.06
C ASP A 286 -14.77 -16.81 -1.56
N THR A 287 -15.06 -15.70 -0.86
CA THR A 287 -16.11 -14.76 -1.25
C THR A 287 -15.81 -14.23 -2.65
N ALA A 288 -16.67 -14.60 -3.60
CA ALA A 288 -16.55 -14.14 -4.98
C ALA A 288 -16.71 -12.61 -5.03
N SER A 289 -15.84 -11.95 -5.80
CA SER A 289 -15.89 -10.49 -6.02
C SER A 289 -15.82 -9.63 -4.74
N ILE A 290 -15.05 -10.06 -3.74
CA ILE A 290 -14.84 -9.28 -2.51
C ILE A 290 -14.23 -7.89 -2.81
N SER A 291 -14.73 -6.85 -2.15
CA SER A 291 -14.16 -5.51 -2.26
C SER A 291 -12.84 -5.39 -1.47
N THR A 292 -11.95 -4.44 -1.82
CA THR A 292 -10.72 -4.18 -1.06
C THR A 292 -11.01 -3.72 0.36
N ALA A 293 -12.08 -2.95 0.54
CA ALA A 293 -12.54 -2.50 1.85
C ALA A 293 -12.97 -3.70 2.71
N GLU A 294 -13.80 -4.60 2.17
CA GLU A 294 -14.26 -5.78 2.87
C GLU A 294 -13.10 -6.74 3.20
N MET A 295 -12.20 -6.99 2.23
CA MET A 295 -10.99 -7.77 2.45
C MET A 295 -10.14 -7.20 3.61
N ARG A 296 -9.96 -5.88 3.63
CA ARG A 296 -9.23 -5.18 4.69
C ARG A 296 -9.93 -5.29 6.04
N SER A 297 -11.25 -5.15 6.11
CA SER A 297 -12.01 -5.33 7.35
C SER A 297 -11.88 -6.76 7.89
N LYS A 298 -12.00 -7.78 7.01
CA LYS A 298 -11.80 -9.18 7.39
C LYS A 298 -10.38 -9.47 7.87
N ALA A 299 -9.36 -8.98 7.17
CA ALA A 299 -7.96 -9.11 7.56
C ALA A 299 -7.67 -8.44 8.91
N ARG A 300 -8.20 -7.23 9.15
CA ARG A 300 -8.10 -6.52 10.43
C ARG A 300 -8.74 -7.29 11.58
N ARG A 301 -9.95 -7.83 11.37
CA ARG A 301 -10.63 -8.64 12.39
C ARG A 301 -9.80 -9.87 12.76
N LEU A 302 -9.29 -10.59 11.76
CA LEU A 302 -8.44 -11.75 11.99
C LEU A 302 -7.14 -11.38 12.72
N GLN A 303 -6.50 -10.25 12.36
CA GLN A 303 -5.33 -9.74 13.08
C GLN A 303 -5.63 -9.46 14.55
N ALA A 304 -6.79 -8.89 14.87
CA ALA A 304 -7.18 -8.55 16.24
C ALA A 304 -7.54 -9.79 17.09
N GLU A 305 -8.17 -10.80 16.47
CA GLU A 305 -8.65 -11.99 17.19
C GLU A 305 -7.57 -13.07 17.36
N GLN A 306 -6.75 -13.31 16.34
CA GLN A 306 -5.83 -14.45 16.26
C GLN A 306 -4.38 -14.05 15.94
N GLY A 307 -4.17 -12.83 15.42
CA GLY A 307 -2.92 -12.43 14.78
C GLY A 307 -2.78 -13.06 13.39
N VAL A 308 -2.20 -12.32 12.44
CA VAL A 308 -1.87 -12.80 11.10
C VAL A 308 -0.39 -12.55 10.84
N ASP A 309 0.28 -13.52 10.21
CA ASP A 309 1.68 -13.41 9.82
C ASP A 309 1.85 -13.32 8.31
N LEU A 310 0.93 -13.88 7.52
CA LEU A 310 0.98 -13.81 6.05
C LEU A 310 -0.43 -13.68 5.47
N ILE A 311 -0.60 -12.77 4.52
CA ILE A 311 -1.82 -12.65 3.72
C ILE A 311 -1.51 -13.05 2.28
N ILE A 312 -2.28 -13.98 1.73
CA ILE A 312 -2.21 -14.39 0.34
C ILE A 312 -3.49 -13.97 -0.36
N VAL A 313 -3.36 -13.33 -1.52
CA VAL A 313 -4.47 -12.89 -2.34
C VAL A 313 -4.31 -13.50 -3.74
N ASP A 314 -5.10 -14.52 -4.07
CA ASP A 314 -5.14 -15.06 -5.43
C ASP A 314 -6.09 -14.21 -6.28
N TYR A 315 -5.57 -13.12 -6.82
CA TYR A 315 -6.36 -12.19 -7.61
C TYR A 315 -6.14 -12.44 -9.10
N LEU A 316 -7.21 -12.67 -9.86
CA LEU A 316 -7.06 -12.66 -11.32
C LEU A 316 -7.21 -11.25 -11.87
N GLN A 317 -8.34 -10.60 -11.68
CA GLN A 317 -8.64 -9.22 -12.13
C GLN A 317 -10.08 -8.84 -11.70
N LEU A 318 -10.53 -9.33 -10.53
CA LEU A 318 -11.89 -9.12 -10.03
C LEU A 318 -11.87 -8.08 -8.92
N MET A 319 -11.98 -6.82 -9.33
CA MET A 319 -12.67 -5.81 -8.55
C MET A 319 -13.60 -5.09 -9.49
N GLN A 320 -14.87 -5.47 -9.48
CA GLN A 320 -15.91 -4.67 -10.13
C GLN A 320 -16.30 -3.57 -9.15
N THR A 321 -16.02 -2.32 -9.49
CA THR A 321 -16.74 -1.20 -8.87
C THR A 321 -18.10 -1.04 -9.53
N THR A 322 -19.10 -0.84 -8.69
CA THR A 322 -20.55 -0.75 -8.94
C THR A 322 -21.01 0.47 -9.77
N THR A 323 -20.21 0.98 -10.71
CA THR A 323 -20.60 2.08 -11.60
C THR A 323 -20.89 1.59 -13.02
N GLY A 324 -22.18 1.48 -13.33
CA GLY A 324 -22.69 1.00 -14.61
C GLY A 324 -22.41 1.93 -15.81
N GLY A 325 -22.40 1.33 -17.00
CA GLY A 325 -22.61 2.01 -18.28
C GLY A 325 -21.38 2.24 -19.17
N GLY A 326 -21.09 1.31 -20.08
CA GLY A 326 -20.56 1.62 -21.42
C GLY A 326 -19.04 1.79 -21.65
N ARG A 327 -18.18 1.90 -20.63
CA ARG A 327 -16.71 2.06 -20.78
C ARG A 327 -15.94 0.92 -20.10
N ARG A 328 -15.71 -0.19 -20.80
CA ARG A 328 -15.27 -1.47 -20.18
C ARG A 328 -13.77 -1.74 -20.09
N ASN A 329 -12.91 -1.07 -20.86
CA ASN A 329 -11.45 -1.33 -20.85
C ASN A 329 -10.62 -0.26 -20.11
N GLU A 330 -11.16 0.96 -19.95
CA GLU A 330 -10.43 2.11 -19.38
C GLU A 330 -10.25 2.01 -17.85
N ASN A 331 -11.24 1.46 -17.12
CA ASN A 331 -11.19 1.38 -15.66
C ASN A 331 -10.25 0.29 -15.10
N ARG A 332 -10.01 -0.80 -15.85
CA ARG A 332 -9.37 -2.01 -15.31
C ARG A 332 -7.93 -1.81 -14.85
N VAL A 333 -7.22 -0.86 -15.46
CA VAL A 333 -5.79 -0.66 -15.19
C VAL A 333 -5.55 0.35 -14.07
N GLN A 334 -6.44 1.34 -13.99
CA GLN A 334 -6.55 2.21 -12.84
C GLN A 334 -6.96 1.40 -11.61
N GLU A 335 -7.94 0.50 -11.74
CA GLU A 335 -8.35 -0.46 -10.71
C GLU A 335 -7.16 -1.29 -10.20
N ILE A 336 -6.35 -1.90 -11.07
CA ILE A 336 -5.18 -2.70 -10.65
C ILE A 336 -4.15 -1.85 -9.88
N SER A 337 -3.95 -0.60 -10.28
CA SER A 337 -3.02 0.31 -9.61
C SER A 337 -3.54 0.73 -8.23
N GLU A 338 -4.83 1.05 -8.11
CA GLU A 338 -5.50 1.35 -6.84
C GLU A 338 -5.50 0.14 -5.89
N ILE A 339 -5.73 -1.06 -6.42
CA ILE A 339 -5.64 -2.32 -5.67
C ILE A 339 -4.24 -2.50 -5.10
N SER A 340 -3.20 -2.37 -5.93
CA SER A 340 -1.81 -2.54 -5.51
C SER A 340 -1.44 -1.59 -4.35
N ARG A 341 -1.83 -0.31 -4.45
CA ARG A 341 -1.65 0.68 -3.37
C ARG A 341 -2.40 0.28 -2.10
N THR A 342 -3.63 -0.21 -2.25
CA THR A 342 -4.46 -0.62 -1.10
C THR A 342 -3.86 -1.84 -0.40
N LEU A 343 -3.36 -2.81 -1.15
CA LEU A 343 -2.67 -3.99 -0.61
C LEU A 343 -1.35 -3.60 0.07
N LYS A 344 -0.59 -2.66 -0.50
CA LYS A 344 0.62 -2.13 0.16
C LYS A 344 0.30 -1.38 1.44
N ALA A 345 -0.78 -0.60 1.46
CA ALA A 345 -1.26 0.07 2.66
C ALA A 345 -1.69 -0.95 3.73
N LEU A 346 -2.39 -2.03 3.32
CA LEU A 346 -2.77 -3.12 4.21
C LEU A 346 -1.54 -3.82 4.82
N ALA A 347 -0.54 -4.13 4.00
CA ALA A 347 0.71 -4.76 4.44
C ALA A 347 1.39 -3.93 5.55
N ARG A 348 1.53 -2.62 5.32
CA ARG A 348 2.12 -1.68 6.29
C ARG A 348 1.26 -1.50 7.53
N GLU A 349 -0.05 -1.40 7.37
CA GLU A 349 -0.97 -1.19 8.47
C GLU A 349 -0.99 -2.37 9.45
N LEU A 350 -1.02 -3.59 8.93
CA LEU A 350 -1.05 -4.81 9.75
C LEU A 350 0.36 -5.31 10.11
N ASN A 351 1.40 -4.72 9.54
CA ASN A 351 2.79 -5.17 9.68
C ASN A 351 2.98 -6.65 9.31
N VAL A 352 2.43 -7.04 8.16
CA VAL A 352 2.47 -8.40 7.60
C VAL A 352 2.89 -8.39 6.13
N PRO A 353 3.62 -9.40 5.63
CA PRO A 353 3.76 -9.63 4.20
C PRO A 353 2.41 -9.89 3.53
N VAL A 354 2.20 -9.26 2.38
CA VAL A 354 1.05 -9.53 1.50
C VAL A 354 1.57 -10.12 0.20
N LEU A 355 1.28 -11.40 -0.05
CA LEU A 355 1.58 -12.11 -1.30
C LEU A 355 0.37 -12.02 -2.24
N ALA A 356 0.50 -11.23 -3.29
CA ALA A 356 -0.56 -11.00 -4.26
C ALA A 356 -0.21 -11.71 -5.58
N LEU A 357 -1.10 -12.55 -6.08
CA LEU A 357 -0.86 -13.36 -7.28
C LEU A 357 -1.34 -12.67 -8.55
N ALA A 358 -0.49 -12.40 -9.53
CA ALA A 358 -0.86 -11.74 -10.79
C ALA A 358 -0.85 -12.69 -12.00
N GLN A 359 -1.75 -12.48 -12.97
CA GLN A 359 -1.64 -13.15 -14.27
C GLN A 359 -0.90 -12.28 -15.30
N LEU A 360 0.06 -12.86 -16.01
CA LEU A 360 0.77 -12.20 -17.11
C LEU A 360 -0.03 -12.16 -18.41
N SER A 361 0.19 -11.11 -19.20
CA SER A 361 -0.40 -10.97 -20.54
C SER A 361 0.13 -12.04 -21.51
N ARG A 362 -0.60 -12.30 -22.60
CA ARG A 362 -0.17 -13.24 -23.65
C ARG A 362 1.04 -12.74 -24.46
N ALA A 363 1.42 -11.46 -24.32
CA ALA A 363 2.50 -10.86 -25.10
C ALA A 363 3.86 -11.53 -24.86
N VAL A 364 4.05 -12.14 -23.69
CA VAL A 364 5.25 -12.93 -23.35
C VAL A 364 5.50 -14.06 -24.35
N GLU A 365 4.44 -14.69 -24.85
CA GLU A 365 4.53 -15.86 -25.74
C GLU A 365 4.94 -15.49 -27.18
N ALA A 366 4.75 -14.22 -27.57
CA ALA A 366 5.10 -13.73 -28.90
C ALA A 366 6.58 -13.36 -29.04
N ARG A 367 7.33 -13.28 -27.93
CA ARG A 367 8.75 -12.96 -27.92
C ARG A 367 9.59 -14.20 -28.24
N GLN A 368 10.78 -13.98 -28.82
CA GLN A 368 11.76 -15.06 -29.01
C GLN A 368 12.17 -15.69 -27.67
N SER A 369 12.45 -14.85 -26.67
CA SER A 369 12.61 -15.28 -25.28
C SER A 369 11.28 -15.16 -24.55
N LYS A 370 10.74 -16.29 -24.10
CA LYS A 370 9.48 -16.39 -23.36
C LYS A 370 9.67 -16.22 -21.84
N VAL A 371 10.88 -15.84 -21.41
CA VAL A 371 11.18 -15.57 -19.99
C VAL A 371 10.48 -14.28 -19.57
N PRO A 372 9.63 -14.31 -18.52
CA PRO A 372 8.94 -13.12 -18.02
C PRO A 372 9.90 -12.03 -17.54
N GLN A 373 9.50 -10.78 -17.74
CA GLN A 373 10.24 -9.59 -17.33
C GLN A 373 9.30 -8.60 -16.64
N LEU A 374 9.84 -7.61 -15.92
CA LEU A 374 9.03 -6.58 -15.25
C LEU A 374 8.06 -5.88 -16.21
N SER A 375 8.45 -5.69 -17.47
CA SER A 375 7.58 -5.11 -18.49
C SER A 375 6.36 -5.95 -18.84
N ASP A 376 6.31 -7.23 -18.49
CA ASP A 376 5.17 -8.11 -18.78
C ASP A 376 4.05 -7.99 -17.74
N LEU A 377 4.38 -7.47 -16.55
CA LEU A 377 3.42 -6.96 -15.57
C LEU A 377 2.93 -5.55 -15.93
N ARG A 378 3.67 -4.84 -16.78
CA ARG A 378 3.28 -3.53 -17.25
C ARG A 378 2.29 -3.67 -18.39
N GLU A 379 1.08 -3.18 -18.14
CA GLU A 379 0.19 -2.82 -19.24
C GLU A 379 0.47 -1.41 -19.78
N SER A 380 1.45 -0.69 -19.22
CA SER A 380 1.92 0.64 -19.63
C SER A 380 2.99 0.55 -20.72
N GLY A 381 2.89 1.41 -21.74
CA GLY A 381 3.90 1.51 -22.79
C GLY A 381 5.10 2.38 -22.40
N CYS A 382 6.05 2.49 -23.33
CA CYS A 382 7.33 3.19 -23.15
C CYS A 382 7.51 4.30 -24.22
N LEU A 383 8.44 5.23 -23.96
CA LEU A 383 8.77 6.36 -24.82
C LEU A 383 10.09 6.12 -25.56
N ALA A 384 10.26 6.67 -26.77
CA ALA A 384 11.50 6.54 -27.54
C ALA A 384 12.63 7.43 -26.99
N GLU A 385 13.89 7.06 -27.29
CA GLU A 385 15.12 7.64 -26.75
C GLU A 385 15.23 9.18 -26.81
N GLU A 386 14.69 9.78 -27.87
CA GLU A 386 14.75 11.21 -28.16
C GLU A 386 13.70 12.03 -27.42
N THR A 387 12.74 11.36 -26.76
CA THR A 387 11.59 12.03 -26.15
C THR A 387 12.04 13.02 -25.08
N PRO A 388 11.78 14.34 -25.23
CA PRO A 388 12.22 15.33 -24.27
C PRO A 388 11.35 15.27 -23.02
N VAL A 389 11.99 15.30 -21.85
CA VAL A 389 11.34 15.38 -20.53
C VAL A 389 11.80 16.66 -19.85
N TYR A 390 10.86 17.44 -19.33
CA TYR A 390 11.15 18.68 -18.62
C TYR A 390 11.51 18.38 -17.16
N LEU A 391 12.71 18.78 -16.76
CA LEU A 391 13.22 18.68 -15.40
C LEU A 391 12.81 19.93 -14.63
N ALA A 392 11.90 19.77 -13.67
CA ALA A 392 11.30 20.88 -12.91
C ALA A 392 12.29 21.54 -11.94
N ASP A 393 13.27 20.78 -11.48
CA ASP A 393 14.38 21.21 -10.61
C ASP A 393 15.48 21.96 -11.37
N GLU A 394 15.85 21.48 -12.55
CA GLU A 394 16.91 22.06 -13.37
C GLU A 394 16.41 23.14 -14.35
N GLY A 395 15.10 23.19 -14.63
CA GLY A 395 14.49 24.13 -15.57
C GLY A 395 14.84 23.87 -17.04
N ILE A 396 15.31 22.66 -17.36
CA ILE A 396 15.75 22.27 -18.71
C ILE A 396 14.97 21.06 -19.23
N CYS A 397 14.86 20.96 -20.56
CA CYS A 397 14.42 19.74 -21.23
C CYS A 397 15.63 18.88 -21.60
N CYS A 398 15.55 17.59 -21.33
CA CYS A 398 16.56 16.64 -21.78
C CYS A 398 15.91 15.38 -22.39
N PRO A 399 16.55 14.74 -23.38
CA PRO A 399 16.06 13.46 -23.90
C PRO A 399 16.03 12.38 -22.82
N ILE A 400 14.96 11.58 -22.79
CA ILE A 400 14.75 10.54 -21.76
C ILE A 400 15.92 9.54 -21.63
N ARG A 401 16.66 9.28 -22.71
CA ARG A 401 17.87 8.43 -22.67
C ARG A 401 18.98 8.96 -21.76
N GLN A 402 19.09 10.29 -21.59
CA GLN A 402 20.11 10.90 -20.73
C GLN A 402 19.75 10.81 -19.24
N LEU A 403 18.50 10.48 -18.94
CA LEU A 403 18.03 10.32 -17.57
C LEU A 403 18.32 8.94 -17.00
N VAL A 404 18.68 7.94 -17.83
CA VAL A 404 18.92 6.57 -17.39
C VAL A 404 19.98 6.52 -16.29
N GLY A 405 19.62 5.87 -15.18
CA GLY A 405 20.49 5.75 -14.01
C GLY A 405 20.46 6.94 -13.05
N ARG A 406 19.85 8.07 -13.41
CA ARG A 406 19.55 9.18 -12.48
C ARG A 406 18.36 8.84 -11.59
N GLN A 407 18.38 9.34 -10.36
CA GLN A 407 17.32 9.20 -9.36
C GLN A 407 17.19 10.50 -8.56
N GLY A 408 16.01 10.76 -8.01
CA GLY A 408 15.75 11.88 -7.10
C GLY A 408 15.54 13.25 -7.77
N PHE A 409 15.56 13.31 -9.10
CA PHE A 409 15.28 14.53 -9.86
C PHE A 409 13.77 14.77 -10.00
N GLN A 410 13.36 16.00 -10.31
CA GLN A 410 11.94 16.37 -10.39
C GLN A 410 11.47 16.55 -11.83
N VAL A 411 10.27 16.06 -12.14
CA VAL A 411 9.57 16.28 -13.41
C VAL A 411 8.21 16.91 -13.16
N LEU A 412 7.64 17.57 -14.16
CA LEU A 412 6.25 18.02 -14.07
C LEU A 412 5.30 16.84 -14.23
N ALA A 413 4.34 16.73 -13.31
CA ALA A 413 3.28 15.74 -13.33
C ALA A 413 1.93 16.40 -13.02
N LEU A 414 0.86 15.94 -13.66
CA LEU A 414 -0.48 16.43 -13.43
C LEU A 414 -1.06 15.80 -12.17
N ASN A 415 -1.43 16.62 -11.20
CA ASN A 415 -2.21 16.17 -10.06
C ASN A 415 -3.69 16.09 -10.47
N PRO A 416 -4.32 14.89 -10.44
CA PRO A 416 -5.69 14.70 -10.90
C PRO A 416 -6.73 15.39 -10.00
N GLU A 417 -6.43 15.62 -8.73
CA GLU A 417 -7.34 16.26 -7.77
C GLU A 417 -7.35 17.78 -7.96
N THR A 418 -6.16 18.38 -8.06
CA THR A 418 -6.02 19.85 -8.22
C THR A 418 -6.12 20.29 -9.68
N ARG A 419 -5.98 19.37 -10.63
CA ARG A 419 -5.83 19.62 -12.09
C ARG A 419 -4.69 20.59 -12.42
N ARG A 420 -3.66 20.63 -11.56
CA ARG A 420 -2.46 21.46 -11.71
C ARG A 420 -1.23 20.62 -11.99
N LEU A 421 -0.28 21.21 -12.70
CA LEU A 421 1.03 20.59 -12.91
C LEU A 421 1.91 20.90 -11.69
N GLU A 422 2.36 19.84 -11.03
CA GLU A 422 3.15 19.90 -9.81
C GLU A 422 4.48 19.18 -10.05
N ALA A 423 5.53 19.62 -9.34
CA ALA A 423 6.82 18.96 -9.39
C ALA A 423 6.74 17.63 -8.64
N ALA A 424 7.04 16.53 -9.33
CA ALA A 424 7.01 15.19 -8.77
C ALA A 424 8.38 14.52 -8.89
N THR A 425 8.76 13.79 -7.84
CA THR A 425 10.08 13.17 -7.75
C THR A 425 10.13 11.89 -8.59
N VAL A 426 11.12 11.79 -9.48
CA VAL A 426 11.44 10.58 -10.22
C VAL A 426 12.36 9.72 -9.38
N THR A 427 11.88 8.55 -9.02
CA THR A 427 12.64 7.56 -8.24
C THR A 427 13.57 6.73 -9.12
N ARG A 428 13.24 6.53 -10.40
CA ARG A 428 14.06 5.75 -11.33
C ARG A 428 13.78 6.09 -12.78
N ALA A 429 14.83 6.15 -13.59
CA ALA A 429 14.78 6.20 -15.05
C ALA A 429 15.57 5.03 -15.64
N PHE A 430 15.02 4.33 -16.64
CA PHE A 430 15.65 3.11 -17.17
C PHE A 430 15.25 2.81 -18.62
N ALA A 431 16.11 2.04 -19.30
CA ALA A 431 15.85 1.49 -20.62
C ALA A 431 15.06 0.16 -20.53
N THR A 432 14.14 -0.06 -21.46
CA THR A 432 13.26 -1.24 -21.53
C THR A 432 13.55 -2.09 -22.79
N GLY A 433 14.56 -1.73 -23.57
CA GLY A 433 15.02 -2.43 -24.77
C GLY A 433 14.43 -1.90 -26.08
N CYS A 434 14.70 -2.59 -27.20
CA CYS A 434 14.20 -2.21 -28.52
C CYS A 434 12.76 -2.68 -28.73
N ARG A 435 11.86 -1.79 -29.17
CA ARG A 435 10.45 -2.09 -29.43
C ARG A 435 9.92 -1.35 -30.67
N PRO A 436 8.88 -1.89 -31.33
CA PRO A 436 8.11 -1.14 -32.33
C PRO A 436 7.47 0.11 -31.71
N VAL A 437 7.70 1.26 -32.33
CA VAL A 437 7.17 2.56 -31.90
C VAL A 437 6.33 3.19 -32.99
N TYR A 438 5.42 4.06 -32.57
CA TYR A 438 4.55 4.85 -33.42
C TYR A 438 4.79 6.31 -33.09
N ARG A 439 4.80 7.15 -34.13
CA ARG A 439 4.85 8.60 -34.00
C ARG A 439 3.44 9.14 -33.89
N LEU A 440 3.14 9.81 -32.78
CA LEU A 440 1.95 10.61 -32.59
C LEU A 440 2.32 12.09 -32.83
N THR A 441 1.58 12.75 -33.71
CA THR A 441 1.68 14.18 -33.99
C THR A 441 0.37 14.85 -33.65
N THR A 442 0.42 15.97 -32.93
CA THR A 442 -0.76 16.80 -32.62
C THR A 442 -0.83 18.04 -33.50
N VAL A 443 -2.02 18.63 -33.61
CA VAL A 443 -2.25 19.87 -34.37
C VAL A 443 -1.49 21.05 -33.75
N GLY A 444 -1.29 21.05 -32.44
CA GLY A 444 -0.44 22.01 -31.74
C GLY A 444 1.06 21.85 -31.99
N GLY A 445 1.46 20.89 -32.83
CA GLY A 445 2.84 20.68 -33.27
C GLY A 445 3.68 19.75 -32.39
N GLN A 446 3.10 19.18 -31.33
CA GLN A 446 3.82 18.23 -30.47
C GLN A 446 4.00 16.90 -31.20
N GLN A 447 5.18 16.31 -31.05
CA GLN A 447 5.52 15.01 -31.63
C GLN A 447 6.17 14.11 -30.59
N VAL A 448 5.66 12.89 -30.48
CA VAL A 448 6.21 11.88 -29.56
C VAL A 448 6.24 10.53 -30.24
N ARG A 449 7.34 9.78 -30.03
CA ARG A 449 7.44 8.38 -30.43
C ARG A 449 7.30 7.50 -29.21
N ALA A 450 6.34 6.59 -29.25
CA ALA A 450 6.01 5.73 -28.13
C ALA A 450 5.55 4.35 -28.61
N THR A 451 5.58 3.35 -27.74
CA THR A 451 5.03 2.02 -28.06
C THR A 451 3.51 2.07 -28.19
N ALA A 452 2.92 1.13 -28.93
CA ALA A 452 1.47 1.07 -29.17
C ALA A 452 0.62 1.15 -27.89
N ASN A 453 1.08 0.50 -26.82
CA ASN A 453 0.41 0.45 -25.52
C ASN A 453 0.71 1.66 -24.61
N HIS A 454 1.52 2.63 -25.06
CA HIS A 454 1.83 3.82 -24.26
C HIS A 454 0.61 4.72 -24.17
N ARG A 455 0.31 5.24 -22.98
CA ARG A 455 -0.94 5.95 -22.72
C ARG A 455 -0.77 7.46 -22.64
N PHE A 456 -1.75 8.15 -23.19
CA PHE A 456 -1.88 9.60 -23.18
C PHE A 456 -3.18 9.98 -22.50
N LEU A 457 -3.17 11.08 -21.74
CA LEU A 457 -4.37 11.55 -21.07
C LEU A 457 -5.31 12.17 -22.11
N THR A 458 -6.58 11.77 -22.12
CA THR A 458 -7.64 12.29 -22.99
C THR A 458 -8.81 12.82 -22.15
N PRO A 459 -9.79 13.56 -22.73
CA PRO A 459 -10.97 13.99 -21.98
C PRO A 459 -11.79 12.83 -21.40
N ALA A 460 -11.63 11.62 -21.94
CA ALA A 460 -12.27 10.40 -21.47
C ALA A 460 -11.40 9.58 -20.50
N GLY A 461 -10.23 10.09 -20.10
CA GLY A 461 -9.23 9.37 -19.31
C GLY A 461 -8.02 8.92 -20.13
N TRP A 462 -7.19 8.04 -19.57
CA TRP A 462 -5.97 7.55 -20.22
C TRP A 462 -6.30 6.59 -21.37
N ARG A 463 -5.77 6.85 -22.57
CA ARG A 463 -5.92 5.97 -23.73
C ARG A 463 -4.57 5.54 -24.30
N ARG A 464 -4.49 4.29 -24.75
CA ARG A 464 -3.32 3.78 -25.46
C ARG A 464 -3.18 4.45 -26.81
N LEU A 465 -1.94 4.59 -27.28
CA LEU A 465 -1.65 5.18 -28.57
C LEU A 465 -2.36 4.45 -29.72
N ASP A 466 -2.44 3.12 -29.67
CA ASP A 466 -3.14 2.31 -30.69
C ASP A 466 -4.67 2.39 -30.64
N GLU A 467 -5.23 2.95 -29.57
CA GLU A 467 -6.67 3.20 -29.41
C GLU A 467 -7.06 4.66 -29.73
N LEU A 468 -6.07 5.52 -29.94
CA LEU A 468 -6.29 6.91 -30.35
C LEU A 468 -6.62 6.98 -31.84
N ASN A 469 -7.61 7.80 -32.16
CA ASN A 469 -7.97 8.09 -33.55
C ASN A 469 -7.49 9.49 -33.93
N VAL A 470 -7.22 9.71 -35.21
CA VAL A 470 -7.02 11.05 -35.78
C VAL A 470 -8.24 11.92 -35.45
N GLY A 471 -8.00 13.13 -34.94
CA GLY A 471 -9.01 14.03 -34.39
C GLY A 471 -9.35 13.82 -32.91
N GLY A 472 -8.88 12.72 -32.29
CA GLY A 472 -8.96 12.48 -30.84
C GLY A 472 -8.20 13.56 -30.06
N LYS A 473 -8.53 13.75 -28.78
CA LYS A 473 -7.92 14.79 -27.93
C LYS A 473 -6.92 14.20 -26.94
N VAL A 474 -5.74 14.78 -26.83
CA VAL A 474 -4.72 14.45 -25.83
C VAL A 474 -4.38 15.69 -24.99
N ALA A 475 -4.00 15.47 -23.74
CA ALA A 475 -3.70 16.54 -22.80
C ALA A 475 -2.26 17.02 -22.99
N ARG A 476 -2.11 18.33 -23.16
CA ARG A 476 -0.82 19.03 -23.16
C ARG A 476 -0.82 20.17 -22.14
N PRO A 477 0.30 20.47 -21.49
CA PRO A 477 0.43 21.68 -20.67
C PRO A 477 0.11 22.95 -21.47
N ARG A 478 -0.42 23.98 -20.79
CA ARG A 478 -0.63 25.32 -21.40
C ARG A 478 0.69 25.97 -21.82
N ALA A 479 1.75 25.78 -21.05
CA ALA A 479 3.10 26.22 -21.39
C ALA A 479 3.82 25.13 -22.20
N CYS A 480 4.45 25.50 -23.32
CA CYS A 480 5.30 24.57 -24.06
C CYS A 480 6.71 24.59 -23.46
N PHE A 481 7.18 23.43 -22.99
CA PHE A 481 8.48 23.30 -22.35
C PHE A 481 9.54 22.69 -23.27
N SER A 482 9.14 21.93 -24.30
CA SER A 482 10.05 21.30 -25.26
C SER A 482 10.86 22.29 -26.12
N ALA A 483 10.44 23.56 -26.18
CA ALA A 483 11.13 24.62 -26.92
C ALA A 483 12.24 25.33 -26.14
N LEU A 484 12.45 25.00 -24.86
CA LEU A 484 13.49 25.57 -23.99
C LEU A 484 14.86 24.93 -24.25
N GLU A 485 15.27 24.82 -25.51
CA GLU A 485 16.66 24.55 -25.86
C GLU A 485 17.38 25.90 -26.00
N SER A 486 17.88 26.46 -24.89
CA SER A 486 19.05 27.37 -24.77
C SER A 486 18.92 28.39 -23.62
N GLY A 487 19.47 28.06 -22.44
CA GLY A 487 19.81 29.03 -21.38
C GLY A 487 18.70 29.36 -20.38
N PRO A 488 19.04 29.96 -19.21
CA PRO A 488 18.09 30.27 -18.15
C PRO A 488 17.29 31.52 -18.54
N GLY A 489 16.27 31.32 -19.38
CA GLY A 489 15.27 32.31 -19.73
C GLY A 489 14.15 32.33 -18.71
N THR A 490 13.94 33.49 -18.08
CA THR A 490 12.90 33.73 -17.07
C THR A 490 11.50 33.31 -17.55
N ALA A 491 10.96 32.22 -16.98
CA ALA A 491 9.54 31.94 -17.02
C ALA A 491 8.81 32.93 -16.09
N ARG A 492 8.24 33.99 -16.64
CA ARG A 492 7.19 34.79 -15.99
C ARG A 492 6.11 35.15 -17.01
N GLN A 493 4.91 34.62 -16.83
CA GLN A 493 3.78 35.44 -16.40
C GLN A 493 2.58 34.55 -16.01
N SER A 494 2.10 34.83 -14.80
CA SER A 494 0.81 34.45 -14.26
C SER A 494 -0.32 34.78 -15.23
N VAL A 495 -1.13 33.76 -15.58
CA VAL A 495 -2.47 33.94 -16.12
C VAL A 495 -3.44 33.49 -15.03
N GLU A 496 -4.47 34.31 -14.83
CA GLU A 496 -5.49 34.20 -13.79
C GLU A 496 -6.10 32.79 -13.67
N ALA A 497 -6.34 32.44 -12.42
CA ALA A 497 -6.85 31.16 -11.96
C ALA A 497 -8.35 31.04 -12.21
N ASP A 498 -8.74 30.09 -13.08
CA ASP A 498 -9.96 29.26 -12.87
C ASP A 498 -10.10 28.08 -13.86
N GLU A 499 -9.22 27.95 -14.85
CA GLU A 499 -9.17 26.79 -15.73
C GLU A 499 -7.77 26.15 -15.67
N GLY A 500 -7.69 24.88 -15.27
CA GLY A 500 -6.44 24.17 -14.95
C GLY A 500 -5.30 24.22 -15.99
N ASP A 501 -4.12 23.74 -15.59
CA ASP A 501 -2.83 23.95 -16.29
C ASP A 501 -2.67 23.17 -17.61
N VAL A 502 -3.68 22.39 -18.00
CA VAL A 502 -3.65 21.48 -19.15
C VAL A 502 -4.76 21.83 -20.13
N ILE A 503 -4.45 21.76 -21.41
CA ILE A 503 -5.37 21.96 -22.53
C ILE A 503 -5.44 20.71 -23.41
N TRP A 504 -6.55 20.58 -24.13
CA TRP A 504 -6.80 19.45 -25.01
C TRP A 504 -6.38 19.78 -26.44
N ASP A 505 -5.35 19.10 -26.92
CA ASP A 505 -4.90 19.20 -28.30
C ASP A 505 -5.38 18.01 -29.14
N ARG A 506 -5.59 18.23 -30.43
CA ARG A 506 -6.10 17.20 -31.34
C ARG A 506 -4.95 16.42 -31.95
N VAL A 507 -5.11 15.10 -32.02
CA VAL A 507 -4.21 14.22 -32.75
C VAL A 507 -4.38 14.47 -34.24
N GLU A 508 -3.31 14.88 -34.91
CA GLU A 508 -3.26 15.07 -36.36
C GLU A 508 -2.95 13.75 -37.08
N ALA A 509 -1.96 13.00 -36.59
CA ALA A 509 -1.53 11.77 -37.21
C ALA A 509 -0.95 10.78 -36.19
N ILE A 510 -1.16 9.49 -36.46
CA ILE A 510 -0.47 8.39 -35.79
C ILE A 510 0.08 7.47 -36.87
N MET A 511 1.40 7.32 -36.94
CA MET A 511 2.07 6.54 -37.98
C MET A 511 3.08 5.56 -37.38
N PRO A 512 3.20 4.32 -37.90
CA PRO A 512 4.30 3.44 -37.54
C PRO A 512 5.65 4.13 -37.76
N ALA A 513 6.56 4.02 -36.79
CA ALA A 513 7.84 4.74 -36.78
C ALA A 513 9.04 3.80 -36.54
N GLY A 514 8.94 2.57 -37.02
CA GLY A 514 9.98 1.53 -36.93
C GLY A 514 10.17 0.98 -35.52
N GLU A 515 11.34 0.39 -35.28
CA GLU A 515 11.77 -0.02 -33.95
C GLU A 515 12.75 1.02 -33.37
N ALA A 516 12.67 1.25 -32.06
CA ALA A 516 13.57 2.13 -31.34
C ALA A 516 13.85 1.57 -29.94
N GLU A 517 14.98 1.97 -29.36
CA GLU A 517 15.19 1.75 -27.94
C GLU A 517 14.22 2.63 -27.14
N VAL A 518 13.52 2.02 -26.19
CA VAL A 518 12.47 2.68 -25.42
C VAL A 518 12.78 2.72 -23.93
N TYR A 519 12.29 3.77 -23.29
CA TYR A 519 12.64 4.19 -21.94
C TYR A 519 11.35 4.51 -21.16
N ASP A 520 11.45 4.47 -19.84
CA ASP A 520 10.34 4.78 -18.95
C ASP A 520 10.85 5.44 -17.66
N LEU A 521 9.99 6.25 -17.01
CA LEU A 521 10.29 6.99 -15.79
C LEU A 521 9.34 6.59 -14.68
N THR A 522 9.90 6.41 -13.48
CA THR A 522 9.16 6.05 -12.26
C THR A 522 8.96 7.27 -11.38
N VAL A 523 7.83 7.96 -11.56
CA VAL A 523 7.40 9.13 -10.78
C VAL A 523 6.60 8.73 -9.54
N ALA A 524 7.05 9.14 -8.36
CA ALA A 524 6.38 8.87 -7.10
C ALA A 524 5.11 9.73 -6.92
N GLY A 525 4.06 9.14 -6.36
CA GLY A 525 2.84 9.84 -5.94
C GLY A 525 1.84 10.09 -7.07
N LEU A 526 2.23 10.85 -8.11
CA LEU A 526 1.30 11.27 -9.18
C LEU A 526 1.20 10.28 -10.34
N HIS A 527 2.19 9.39 -10.51
CA HIS A 527 2.19 8.30 -11.49
C HIS A 527 1.89 8.73 -12.94
N ASN A 528 2.27 9.94 -13.28
CA ASN A 528 2.30 10.46 -14.63
C ASN A 528 3.41 11.52 -14.72
N PHE A 529 3.74 11.96 -15.93
CA PHE A 529 4.66 13.08 -16.14
C PHE A 529 4.39 13.74 -17.49
N VAL A 530 5.06 14.86 -17.73
CA VAL A 530 5.06 15.55 -19.02
C VAL A 530 6.27 15.10 -19.84
N ALA A 531 6.01 14.59 -21.05
CA ALA A 531 7.03 14.21 -22.02
C ALA A 531 6.60 14.69 -23.42
N ALA A 532 7.52 15.33 -24.15
CA ALA A 532 7.22 15.99 -25.43
C ALA A 532 6.00 16.93 -25.36
N ASP A 533 5.88 17.67 -24.25
CA ASP A 533 4.73 18.51 -23.93
C ASP A 533 3.39 17.78 -23.93
N LEU A 534 3.37 16.47 -23.65
CA LEU A 534 2.16 15.67 -23.50
C LEU A 534 2.15 15.00 -22.13
N VAL A 535 0.96 14.88 -21.53
CA VAL A 535 0.79 14.18 -20.25
C VAL A 535 0.72 12.68 -20.49
N VAL A 536 1.66 11.94 -19.90
CA VAL A 536 1.93 10.52 -20.15
C VAL A 536 1.88 9.69 -18.86
N HIS A 537 1.42 8.43 -18.96
CA HIS A 537 1.17 7.56 -17.81
C HIS A 537 2.41 6.76 -17.38
N ASN A 538 2.51 6.42 -16.10
CA ASN A 538 3.60 5.65 -15.50
C ASN A 538 3.25 4.16 -15.24
N SER A 539 4.18 3.32 -14.81
CA SER A 539 4.02 1.85 -14.69
C SER A 539 3.48 1.33 -13.34
N ILE A 540 2.71 0.24 -13.37
CA ILE A 540 1.99 -0.40 -12.22
C ILE A 540 2.93 -1.10 -11.22
N GLU A 541 4.15 -1.47 -11.62
CA GLU A 541 5.08 -2.25 -10.78
C GLU A 541 5.53 -1.51 -9.50
N GLN A 542 5.18 -0.25 -9.34
CA GLN A 542 5.81 0.67 -8.41
C GLN A 542 5.55 0.32 -6.96
N ASP A 543 4.32 -0.06 -6.63
CA ASP A 543 3.91 -0.21 -5.24
C ASP A 543 4.39 -1.54 -4.61
N ALA A 544 4.80 -2.50 -5.44
CA ALA A 544 5.40 -3.76 -4.98
C ALA A 544 6.84 -3.54 -4.47
N ASP A 545 7.19 -4.20 -3.38
CA ASP A 545 8.57 -4.24 -2.86
C ASP A 545 9.35 -5.38 -3.51
N VAL A 546 8.67 -6.51 -3.73
CA VAL A 546 9.23 -7.69 -4.39
C VAL A 546 8.33 -8.12 -5.53
N VAL A 547 8.93 -8.44 -6.68
CA VAL A 547 8.23 -9.02 -7.84
C VAL A 547 8.91 -10.31 -8.24
N MET A 548 8.13 -11.40 -8.23
CA MET A 548 8.56 -12.74 -8.58
C MET A 548 7.81 -13.23 -9.83
N PHE A 549 8.52 -13.92 -10.72
CA PHE A 549 7.92 -14.62 -11.85
C PHE A 549 8.10 -16.12 -11.74
N ILE A 550 7.17 -16.88 -12.32
CA ILE A 550 7.35 -18.31 -12.57
C ILE A 550 7.60 -18.51 -14.05
N TYR A 551 8.71 -19.15 -14.38
CA TYR A 551 9.03 -19.63 -15.72
C TYR A 551 9.21 -21.15 -15.69
N ARG A 552 8.72 -21.83 -16.73
CA ARG A 552 8.88 -23.28 -16.90
C ARG A 552 9.20 -23.57 -18.34
N ASP A 553 10.45 -23.97 -18.60
CA ASP A 553 10.93 -24.21 -19.94
C ASP A 553 10.18 -25.37 -20.62
N ASP A 554 9.90 -26.44 -19.87
CA ASP A 554 9.19 -27.64 -20.35
C ASP A 554 7.77 -27.39 -20.86
N VAL A 555 7.11 -26.31 -20.41
CA VAL A 555 5.78 -25.89 -20.89
C VAL A 555 5.87 -25.23 -22.27
N TYR A 556 6.95 -24.52 -22.54
CA TYR A 556 7.14 -23.78 -23.79
C TYR A 556 7.90 -24.57 -24.85
N ASN A 557 8.76 -25.49 -24.40
CA ASN A 557 9.69 -26.27 -25.19
C ASN A 557 9.50 -27.76 -24.84
N PRO A 558 8.70 -28.50 -25.63
CA PRO A 558 8.37 -29.90 -25.36
C PRO A 558 9.60 -30.83 -25.30
N ASP A 559 10.71 -30.47 -25.94
CA ASP A 559 11.95 -31.26 -25.96
C ASP A 559 12.96 -30.84 -24.87
N SER A 560 12.58 -29.93 -23.97
CA SER A 560 13.45 -29.46 -22.89
C SER A 560 13.90 -30.60 -21.97
N GLU A 561 15.20 -30.61 -21.65
CA GLU A 561 15.81 -31.51 -20.65
C GLU A 561 15.41 -31.14 -19.21
N ARG A 562 14.93 -29.91 -18.97
CA ARG A 562 14.52 -29.39 -17.65
C ARG A 562 13.05 -29.74 -17.32
N LYS A 563 12.70 -31.02 -17.38
CA LYS A 563 11.32 -31.48 -17.10
C LYS A 563 10.90 -31.20 -15.66
N ASN A 564 9.70 -30.62 -15.49
CA ASN A 564 9.12 -30.28 -14.19
C ASN A 564 9.97 -29.32 -13.34
N ILE A 565 10.95 -28.63 -13.92
CA ILE A 565 11.72 -27.60 -13.22
C ILE A 565 11.07 -26.25 -13.51
N ALA A 566 10.86 -25.46 -12.45
CA ALA A 566 10.37 -24.10 -12.57
C ALA A 566 11.39 -23.13 -11.98
N ASP A 567 11.65 -22.07 -12.73
CA ASP A 567 12.52 -20.99 -12.32
C ASP A 567 11.69 -19.87 -11.72
N ILE A 568 11.95 -19.60 -10.44
CA ILE A 568 11.37 -18.51 -9.67
C ILE A 568 12.31 -17.31 -9.80
N ILE A 569 11.90 -16.34 -10.61
CA ILE A 569 12.72 -15.18 -10.97
C ILE A 569 12.32 -14.02 -10.08
N VAL A 570 13.15 -13.65 -9.10
CA VAL A 570 13.00 -12.43 -8.31
C VAL A 570 13.52 -11.25 -9.14
N ALA A 571 12.63 -10.64 -9.92
CA ALA A 571 12.97 -9.59 -10.88
C ALA A 571 13.05 -8.18 -10.27
N LYS A 572 12.40 -7.96 -9.11
CA LYS A 572 12.49 -6.72 -8.33
C LYS A 572 12.57 -7.08 -6.86
N HIS A 573 13.45 -6.41 -6.14
CA HIS A 573 13.54 -6.46 -4.69
C HIS A 573 14.04 -5.10 -4.18
N ARG A 574 13.21 -4.36 -3.43
CA ARG A 574 13.58 -3.00 -2.95
C ARG A 574 14.68 -3.02 -1.88
N ASN A 575 14.66 -4.03 -1.02
CA ASN A 575 15.49 -4.11 0.19
C ASN A 575 16.54 -5.24 0.16
N GLY A 576 16.89 -5.76 -1.02
CA GLY A 576 17.63 -7.02 -1.15
C GLY A 576 17.98 -7.38 -2.60
N PRO A 577 18.66 -8.51 -2.81
CA PRO A 577 19.14 -8.91 -4.13
C PRO A 577 18.00 -9.41 -5.03
N VAL A 578 18.22 -9.27 -6.34
CA VAL A 578 17.45 -9.96 -7.40
C VAL A 578 18.19 -11.23 -7.80
N GLY A 579 17.47 -12.22 -8.32
CA GLY A 579 18.06 -13.49 -8.68
C GLY A 579 17.05 -14.51 -9.19
N GLU A 580 17.52 -15.72 -9.45
CA GLU A 580 16.71 -16.83 -9.93
C GLU A 580 16.95 -18.04 -9.03
N VAL A 581 15.87 -18.75 -8.70
CA VAL A 581 15.89 -19.97 -7.91
C VAL A 581 15.10 -21.05 -8.64
N SER A 582 15.70 -22.22 -8.85
CA SER A 582 15.03 -23.35 -9.48
C SER A 582 14.35 -24.24 -8.44
N LEU A 583 13.08 -24.54 -8.64
CA LEU A 583 12.28 -25.46 -7.82
C LEU A 583 11.75 -26.62 -8.66
N TYR A 584 11.46 -27.74 -8.02
CA TYR A 584 10.81 -28.88 -8.65
C TYR A 584 9.28 -28.78 -8.52
N PHE A 585 8.56 -28.90 -9.63
CA PHE A 585 7.09 -28.91 -9.68
C PHE A 585 6.54 -30.33 -9.81
N GLN A 586 5.95 -30.84 -8.74
CA GLN A 586 5.32 -32.16 -8.74
C GLN A 586 3.86 -32.04 -9.20
N ALA A 587 3.62 -32.30 -10.49
CA ALA A 587 2.31 -32.13 -11.12
C ALA A 587 1.18 -32.97 -10.50
N SER A 588 1.45 -34.21 -10.08
CA SER A 588 0.46 -35.12 -9.47
C SER A 588 -0.12 -34.58 -8.16
N HIS A 589 0.69 -33.83 -7.39
CA HIS A 589 0.30 -33.23 -6.11
C HIS A 589 0.10 -31.72 -6.20
N THR A 590 0.26 -31.13 -7.39
CA THR A 590 0.21 -29.68 -7.64
C THR A 590 1.10 -28.87 -6.69
N ARG A 591 2.27 -29.39 -6.34
CA ARG A 591 3.16 -28.88 -5.28
C ARG A 591 4.51 -28.46 -5.82
N PHE A 592 5.14 -27.47 -5.19
CA PHE A 592 6.55 -27.15 -5.36
C PHE A 592 7.42 -27.71 -4.22
N CYS A 593 8.63 -28.14 -4.56
CA CYS A 593 9.66 -28.64 -3.64
C CYS A 593 11.01 -28.02 -3.98
N ASP A 594 11.94 -28.01 -3.01
CA ASP A 594 13.34 -27.67 -3.27
C ASP A 594 13.94 -28.63 -4.31
N LEU A 595 14.76 -28.10 -5.21
CA LEU A 595 15.46 -28.89 -6.21
C LEU A 595 16.69 -29.56 -5.57
N GLU A 596 16.49 -30.71 -4.93
CA GLU A 596 17.62 -31.53 -4.46
C GLU A 596 18.25 -32.27 -5.64
N LEU A 597 19.49 -31.92 -6.00
CA LEU A 597 20.36 -32.74 -6.85
C LEU A 597 20.81 -33.98 -6.06
N SER A 598 19.93 -34.97 -5.90
CA SER A 598 20.33 -36.32 -5.51
C SER A 598 20.14 -37.27 -6.71
N PRO A 599 21.17 -38.02 -7.14
CA PRO A 599 20.97 -39.11 -8.07
C PRO A 599 20.02 -40.13 -7.41
N PRO A 600 19.11 -40.77 -8.15
CA PRO A 600 18.33 -41.86 -7.59
C PRO A 600 19.28 -42.94 -7.05
N PRO A 601 19.02 -43.52 -5.87
CA PRO A 601 19.82 -44.65 -5.40
C PRO A 601 19.68 -45.81 -6.39
N GLU A 602 20.82 -46.42 -6.76
CA GLU A 602 20.92 -47.60 -7.64
C GLU A 602 20.14 -48.82 -7.10
#